data_AF-A0A6B3MM64-F1
#
_entry.id   AF-A0A6B3MM64-F1
#
_cell.length_a   1.000
_cell.length_b   1.000
_cell.length_c   1.000
_cell.angle_alpha   90.00
_cell.angle_beta   90.00
_cell.angle_gamma   90.00
#
_symmetry.space_group_name_H-M   'P 1'
#
loop_
_entity.id
_entity.type
_entity.pdbx_description
1 polymer ?
#
loop_
_entity_poly.entity_id
_entity_poly.type
_entity_poly.pdbx_seq_one_letter_code
_entity_poly.pdbx_strand_id
1 'polypeptide(L)'
;MVQKKRSQLKQLFKTGKKPSQQDFADFIDSTLNIKDDGIENPAGADTPLKITAPLKITAQGTDEKLFDFYAGDTKTWSINQKRDGNKVGLNISHSASGEVSKSKLFIDSSNGNVGLSIDHQPTAKLHIQQTCHEDALRIAGELKDTIFLINKYGKVGIGTDCPEAKLEIKGNEPVLKIWGQGDNDNAVRRESV
;
A
#
# COMPACT_ATOMS: atom_id res chain seq x y z
N MET A 1 -1.93 26.64 12.37
CA MET A 1 -1.75 27.00 13.79
C MET A 1 -0.56 26.22 14.31
N VAL A 2 0.35 26.86 15.06
CA VAL A 2 1.53 26.17 15.59
C VAL A 2 1.13 25.49 16.90
N GLN A 3 0.95 24.17 16.88
CA GLN A 3 0.73 23.40 18.10
C GLN A 3 2.00 23.47 18.98
N LYS A 4 1.88 24.03 20.18
CA LYS A 4 2.99 24.08 21.16
C LYS A 4 3.33 22.67 21.63
N LYS A 5 4.60 22.38 21.91
CA LYS A 5 4.98 21.08 22.49
C LYS A 5 4.28 20.91 23.84
N ARG A 6 3.81 19.70 24.16
CA ARG A 6 3.18 19.39 25.46
C ARG A 6 4.06 19.79 26.65
N SER A 7 5.39 19.74 26.51
CA SER A 7 6.34 20.20 27.53
C SER A 7 6.28 21.71 27.79
N GLN A 8 6.02 22.51 26.76
CA GLN A 8 5.85 23.97 26.86
C GLN A 8 4.48 24.30 27.45
N LEU A 9 3.43 23.60 27.01
CA LEU A 9 2.08 23.74 27.58
C LEU A 9 2.08 23.45 29.08
N LYS A 10 2.74 22.37 29.52
CA LYS A 10 2.85 22.02 30.95
C LYS A 10 3.47 23.14 31.82
N GLN A 11 4.29 24.04 31.27
CA GLN A 11 4.85 25.16 32.04
C GLN A 11 3.81 26.24 32.35
N LEU A 12 2.78 26.38 31.50
CA LEU A 12 1.75 27.40 31.59
C LEU A 12 0.72 27.06 32.68
N PHE A 13 0.54 25.78 33.00
CA PHE A 13 -0.45 25.27 33.97
C PHE A 13 0.16 24.83 35.32
N LYS A 14 1.35 25.32 35.68
CA LYS A 14 1.93 25.09 37.01
C LYS A 14 1.20 25.88 38.09
N THR A 15 1.23 25.39 39.34
CA THR A 15 0.65 26.09 40.50
C THR A 15 1.07 27.56 40.55
N GLY A 16 0.10 28.45 40.70
CA GLY A 16 0.33 29.90 40.77
C GLY A 16 0.46 30.60 39.40
N LYS A 17 0.46 29.87 38.27
CA LYS A 17 0.34 30.48 36.94
C LYS A 17 -1.12 30.75 36.59
N LYS A 18 -1.37 31.80 35.80
CA LYS A 18 -2.68 32.15 35.24
C LYS A 18 -2.62 32.03 33.71
N PRO A 19 -2.96 30.86 33.14
CA PRO A 19 -3.03 30.67 31.70
C PRO A 19 -4.05 31.61 31.05
N SER A 20 -3.77 32.07 29.83
CA SER A 20 -4.70 32.86 29.03
C SER A 20 -5.72 31.97 28.30
N GLN A 21 -6.78 32.57 27.76
CA GLN A 21 -7.73 31.87 26.89
C GLN A 21 -7.03 31.15 25.72
N GLN A 22 -6.02 31.79 25.11
CA GLN A 22 -5.26 31.18 24.03
C GLN A 22 -4.45 29.98 24.51
N ASP A 23 -3.89 30.02 25.73
CA ASP A 23 -3.17 28.87 26.28
C ASP A 23 -4.09 27.66 26.52
N PHE A 24 -5.36 27.91 26.86
CA PHE A 24 -6.38 26.86 26.94
C PHE A 24 -6.77 26.32 25.56
N ALA A 25 -6.93 27.18 24.56
CA ALA A 25 -7.18 26.75 23.18
C ALA A 25 -6.02 25.87 22.68
N ASP A 26 -4.78 26.34 22.83
CA ASP A 26 -3.58 25.58 22.46
C ASP A 26 -3.49 24.23 23.20
N PHE A 27 -3.93 24.17 24.46
CA PHE A 27 -3.95 22.93 25.24
C PHE A 27 -4.97 21.92 24.69
N ILE A 28 -6.21 22.37 24.45
CA ILE A 28 -7.30 21.53 23.91
C ILE A 28 -6.88 20.99 22.54
N ASP A 29 -6.40 21.85 21.66
CA ASP A 29 -5.98 21.50 20.29
C ASP A 29 -4.72 20.61 20.24
N SER A 30 -3.99 20.51 21.36
CA SER A 30 -2.79 19.65 21.49
C SER A 30 -3.08 18.28 22.12
N THR A 31 -4.35 17.99 22.41
CA THR A 31 -4.81 16.69 22.92
C THR A 31 -5.55 15.91 21.84
N LEU A 32 -5.50 14.57 21.91
CA LEU A 32 -6.34 13.73 21.04
C LEU A 32 -7.78 13.79 21.54
N ASN A 33 -8.70 14.22 20.69
CA ASN A 33 -10.13 14.20 20.90
C ASN A 33 -10.73 12.94 20.27
N ILE A 34 -11.28 12.07 21.10
CA ILE A 34 -11.86 10.77 20.70
C ILE A 34 -12.91 10.90 19.59
N LYS A 35 -13.74 11.95 19.62
CA LYS A 35 -14.80 12.18 18.62
C LYS A 35 -14.29 12.92 17.40
N ASP A 36 -13.55 14.00 17.60
CA ASP A 36 -13.13 14.87 16.50
C ASP A 36 -11.99 14.23 15.68
N ASP A 37 -11.08 13.52 16.34
CA ASP A 37 -10.00 12.78 15.68
C ASP A 37 -10.42 11.37 15.24
N GLY A 38 -11.65 10.97 15.56
CA GLY A 38 -12.25 9.70 15.11
C GLY A 38 -11.60 8.45 15.69
N ILE A 39 -10.94 8.54 16.86
CA ILE A 39 -10.30 7.44 17.59
C ILE A 39 -11.20 7.07 18.76
N GLU A 40 -12.16 6.15 18.55
CA GLU A 40 -13.10 5.73 19.61
C GLU A 40 -12.91 4.28 20.05
N ASN A 41 -13.04 4.05 21.35
CA ASN A 41 -13.29 2.72 21.92
C ASN A 41 -14.82 2.51 21.91
N PRO A 42 -15.36 1.60 21.07
CA PRO A 42 -16.81 1.51 20.87
C PRO A 42 -17.58 0.91 22.06
N ALA A 43 -16.90 0.51 23.15
CA ALA A 43 -17.56 0.09 24.37
C ALA A 43 -18.24 1.30 25.03
N GLY A 44 -19.57 1.34 24.98
CA GLY A 44 -20.38 2.41 25.55
C GLY A 44 -20.06 2.69 27.02
N ALA A 45 -20.29 3.94 27.43
CA ALA A 45 -19.91 4.52 28.72
C ALA A 45 -20.36 3.72 29.97
N ASP A 46 -21.29 2.78 29.84
CA ASP A 46 -21.90 2.04 30.96
C ASP A 46 -21.52 0.55 31.04
N THR A 47 -20.63 0.05 30.17
CA THR A 47 -20.14 -1.33 30.30
C THR A 47 -18.71 -1.36 30.86
N PRO A 48 -18.49 -1.86 32.09
CA PRO A 48 -17.16 -1.93 32.67
C PRO A 48 -16.27 -2.84 31.81
N LEU A 49 -15.33 -2.22 31.08
CA LEU A 49 -14.13 -2.83 30.50
C LEU A 49 -14.32 -4.21 29.84
N LYS A 50 -15.39 -4.41 29.08
CA LYS A 50 -15.36 -5.42 28.03
C LYS A 50 -14.75 -4.76 26.79
N ILE A 51 -13.52 -5.12 26.49
CA ILE A 51 -12.89 -4.92 25.17
C ILE A 51 -13.64 -5.82 24.18
N THR A 52 -14.91 -5.50 23.90
CA THR A 52 -15.74 -6.27 22.96
C THR A 52 -15.70 -5.70 21.56
N ALA A 53 -15.10 -4.52 21.37
CA ALA A 53 -14.99 -3.88 20.07
C ALA A 53 -13.55 -3.36 19.83
N PRO A 54 -13.02 -3.51 18.61
CA PRO A 54 -11.70 -3.00 18.25
C PRO A 54 -11.68 -1.47 18.23
N LEU A 55 -10.47 -0.89 18.31
CA LEU A 55 -10.25 0.53 18.07
C LEU A 55 -10.87 0.94 16.72
N LYS A 56 -11.79 1.91 16.74
CA LYS A 56 -12.34 2.49 15.51
C LYS A 56 -11.54 3.72 15.11
N ILE A 57 -11.25 3.81 13.82
CA ILE A 57 -10.62 4.95 13.16
C ILE A 57 -11.55 5.39 12.04
N THR A 58 -11.95 6.66 12.06
CA THR A 58 -12.85 7.22 11.05
C THR A 58 -12.04 7.94 9.99
N ALA A 59 -12.28 7.59 8.72
CA ALA A 59 -11.59 8.20 7.59
C ALA A 59 -11.99 9.67 7.41
N GLN A 60 -11.04 10.51 6.99
CA GLN A 60 -11.24 11.97 6.88
C GLN A 60 -10.90 12.48 5.48
N GLY A 61 -11.59 13.56 5.07
CA GLY A 61 -11.36 14.23 3.79
C GLY A 61 -11.81 13.45 2.56
N THR A 62 -11.55 13.99 1.37
CA THR A 62 -12.03 13.45 0.08
C THR A 62 -11.41 12.11 -0.30
N ASP A 63 -10.19 11.85 0.17
CA ASP A 63 -9.47 10.59 -0.07
C ASP A 63 -9.72 9.55 1.03
N GLU A 64 -10.56 9.88 2.02
CA GLU A 64 -10.87 9.03 3.17
C GLU A 64 -9.58 8.52 3.85
N LYS A 65 -8.73 9.46 4.27
CA LYS A 65 -7.45 9.17 4.91
C LYS A 65 -7.63 8.61 6.32
N LEU A 66 -6.83 7.60 6.67
CA LEU A 66 -6.77 7.00 8.00
C LEU A 66 -5.46 7.37 8.71
N PHE A 67 -4.33 7.24 8.02
CA PHE A 67 -3.00 7.53 8.56
C PHE A 67 -2.10 8.19 7.52
N ASP A 68 -1.38 9.24 7.93
CA ASP A 68 -0.28 9.83 7.16
C ASP A 68 1.03 9.64 7.97
N PHE A 69 2.05 9.09 7.32
CA PHE A 69 3.38 8.84 7.91
C PHE A 69 4.39 9.83 7.33
N TYR A 70 5.23 10.39 8.20
CA TYR A 70 6.17 11.46 7.88
C TYR A 70 7.62 11.06 8.16
N ALA A 71 8.54 11.52 7.33
CA ALA A 71 9.98 11.57 7.59
C ALA A 71 10.40 13.05 7.70
N GLY A 72 10.64 13.51 8.94
CA GLY A 72 10.72 14.95 9.22
C GLY A 72 9.38 15.63 8.91
N ASP A 73 9.40 16.71 8.13
CA ASP A 73 8.19 17.43 7.73
C ASP A 73 7.59 16.93 6.40
N THR A 74 8.20 15.91 5.79
CA THR A 74 7.74 15.37 4.51
C THR A 74 6.85 14.16 4.73
N LYS A 75 5.61 14.22 4.22
CA LYS A 75 4.72 13.06 4.16
C LYS A 75 5.30 12.01 3.21
N THR A 76 5.55 10.80 3.69
CA THR A 76 6.13 9.69 2.90
C THR A 76 5.09 8.66 2.50
N TRP A 77 4.19 8.26 3.41
CA TRP A 77 3.20 7.21 3.17
C TRP A 77 1.83 7.61 3.68
N SER A 78 0.78 7.13 3.02
CA SER A 78 -0.61 7.29 3.47
C SER A 78 -1.36 5.97 3.39
N ILE A 79 -2.18 5.67 4.41
CA ILE A 79 -3.21 4.63 4.37
C ILE A 79 -4.57 5.32 4.29
N ASN A 80 -5.38 4.95 3.31
CA ASN A 80 -6.65 5.61 3.03
C ASN A 80 -7.67 4.63 2.39
N GLN A 81 -8.96 4.95 2.45
CA GLN A 81 -10.05 4.09 1.96
C GLN A 81 -10.52 4.47 0.54
N LYS A 82 -9.94 5.52 -0.04
CA LYS A 82 -10.31 5.98 -1.38
C LYS A 82 -9.11 6.52 -2.14
N ARG A 83 -8.73 5.86 -3.23
CA ARG A 83 -7.68 6.34 -4.13
C ARG A 83 -8.24 7.40 -5.09
N ASP A 84 -7.54 8.53 -5.20
CA ASP A 84 -7.81 9.66 -6.12
C ASP A 84 -9.30 10.08 -6.14
N GLY A 85 -9.93 10.14 -4.96
CA GLY A 85 -11.30 10.61 -4.80
C GLY A 85 -12.42 9.79 -5.45
N ASN A 86 -12.15 8.73 -6.23
CA ASN A 86 -13.17 7.99 -6.99
C ASN A 86 -13.06 6.45 -6.89
N LYS A 87 -11.98 5.90 -6.33
CA LYS A 87 -11.75 4.45 -6.31
C LYS A 87 -11.74 3.95 -4.87
N VAL A 88 -12.84 3.35 -4.43
CA VAL A 88 -13.05 2.91 -3.05
C VAL A 88 -12.35 1.58 -2.79
N GLY A 89 -11.60 1.50 -1.70
CA GLY A 89 -10.80 0.34 -1.35
C GLY A 89 -9.67 0.67 -0.37
N LEU A 90 -9.06 -0.35 0.23
CA LEU A 90 -7.90 -0.16 1.09
C LEU A 90 -6.69 0.21 0.24
N ASN A 91 -6.20 1.44 0.40
CA ASN A 91 -5.07 1.96 -0.35
C ASN A 91 -3.88 2.26 0.55
N ILE A 92 -2.70 1.86 0.10
CA ILE A 92 -1.42 2.30 0.63
C ILE A 92 -0.71 3.07 -0.48
N SER A 93 -0.44 4.35 -0.25
CA SER A 93 0.22 5.23 -1.21
C SER A 93 1.52 5.80 -0.66
N HIS A 94 2.43 6.11 -1.57
CA HIS A 94 3.67 6.80 -1.29
C HIS A 94 3.70 8.14 -2.03
N SER A 95 4.17 9.18 -1.35
CA SER A 95 4.44 10.49 -1.95
C SER A 95 5.91 10.83 -1.69
N ALA A 96 6.67 11.04 -2.76
CA ALA A 96 7.93 11.76 -2.62
C ALA A 96 7.64 13.26 -2.48
N SER A 97 8.56 14.03 -1.89
CA SER A 97 8.43 15.49 -1.78
C SER A 97 8.19 16.12 -3.15
N GLY A 98 7.08 16.86 -3.28
CA GLY A 98 6.71 17.53 -4.54
C GLY A 98 6.05 16.62 -5.59
N GLU A 99 5.84 15.34 -5.31
CA GLU A 99 5.11 14.43 -6.19
C GLU A 99 3.66 14.21 -5.73
N VAL A 100 2.77 14.01 -6.70
CA VAL A 100 1.44 13.47 -6.46
C VAL A 100 1.58 12.08 -5.84
N SER A 101 0.79 11.80 -4.80
CA SER A 101 0.80 10.49 -4.13
C SER A 101 0.43 9.38 -5.12
N LYS A 102 1.27 8.34 -5.20
CA LYS A 102 1.07 7.18 -6.08
C LYS A 102 0.67 5.97 -5.24
N SER A 103 -0.39 5.27 -5.64
CA SER A 103 -0.76 4.00 -5.01
C SER A 103 0.32 2.94 -5.24
N LYS A 104 0.65 2.21 -4.17
CA LYS A 104 1.63 1.13 -4.18
C LYS A 104 0.96 -0.23 -3.98
N LEU A 105 -0.03 -0.28 -3.11
CA LEU A 105 -0.92 -1.42 -2.90
C LEU A 105 -2.36 -0.90 -2.81
N PHE A 106 -3.27 -1.56 -3.52
CA PHE A 106 -4.70 -1.25 -3.48
C PHE A 106 -5.51 -2.54 -3.41
N ILE A 107 -6.51 -2.61 -2.53
CA ILE A 107 -7.48 -3.69 -2.49
C ILE A 107 -8.85 -3.08 -2.76
N ASP A 108 -9.44 -3.46 -3.88
CA ASP A 108 -10.75 -2.96 -4.31
C ASP A 108 -11.85 -3.49 -3.37
N SER A 109 -12.65 -2.60 -2.80
CA SER A 109 -13.68 -2.99 -1.82
C SER A 109 -14.87 -3.73 -2.45
N SER A 110 -15.08 -3.59 -3.76
CA SER A 110 -16.24 -4.18 -4.46
C SER A 110 -16.02 -5.63 -4.85
N ASN A 111 -14.79 -6.00 -5.21
CA ASN A 111 -14.49 -7.31 -5.81
C ASN A 111 -13.28 -8.03 -5.19
N GLY A 112 -12.58 -7.39 -4.24
CA GLY A 112 -11.43 -7.92 -3.53
C GLY A 112 -10.16 -8.07 -4.40
N ASN A 113 -10.14 -7.51 -5.61
CA ASN A 113 -8.98 -7.57 -6.47
C ASN A 113 -7.84 -6.71 -5.89
N VAL A 114 -6.62 -7.22 -6.00
CA VAL A 114 -5.40 -6.59 -5.46
C VAL A 114 -4.60 -5.96 -6.59
N GLY A 115 -4.25 -4.69 -6.43
CA GLY A 115 -3.43 -3.91 -7.33
C GLY A 115 -2.07 -3.58 -6.76
N LEU A 116 -1.01 -3.75 -7.55
CA LEU A 116 0.36 -3.33 -7.23
C LEU A 116 0.85 -2.30 -8.25
N SER A 117 1.19 -1.11 -7.75
CA SER A 117 1.65 0.05 -8.56
C SER A 117 0.70 0.48 -9.69
N ILE A 118 -0.62 0.29 -9.52
CA ILE A 118 -1.64 0.61 -10.53
C ILE A 118 -2.21 2.03 -10.39
N ASP A 119 -2.54 2.67 -11.52
CA ASP A 119 -3.20 4.00 -11.57
C ASP A 119 -4.71 3.94 -11.91
N HIS A 120 -5.24 2.77 -12.28
CA HIS A 120 -6.67 2.46 -12.53
C HIS A 120 -7.19 1.31 -11.63
N GLN A 121 -8.48 0.95 -11.69
CA GLN A 121 -9.00 -0.17 -10.90
C GLN A 121 -8.35 -1.50 -11.32
N PRO A 122 -8.06 -2.42 -10.39
CA PRO A 122 -7.49 -3.72 -10.73
C PRO A 122 -8.50 -4.55 -11.54
N THR A 123 -8.11 -4.96 -12.76
CA THR A 123 -8.95 -5.70 -13.71
C THR A 123 -8.78 -7.23 -13.60
N ALA A 124 -7.89 -7.69 -12.72
CA ALA A 124 -7.64 -9.08 -12.42
C ALA A 124 -7.50 -9.28 -10.90
N LYS A 125 -7.61 -10.52 -10.41
CA LYS A 125 -7.50 -10.84 -8.97
C LYS A 125 -6.21 -10.33 -8.35
N LEU A 126 -5.11 -10.45 -9.09
CA LEU A 126 -3.86 -9.74 -8.84
C LEU A 126 -3.50 -8.99 -10.12
N HIS A 127 -3.43 -7.66 -10.04
CA HIS A 127 -3.04 -6.79 -11.14
C HIS A 127 -1.75 -6.06 -10.77
N ILE A 128 -0.68 -6.34 -11.52
CA ILE A 128 0.58 -5.62 -11.39
C ILE A 128 0.76 -4.74 -12.62
N GLN A 129 0.83 -3.42 -12.43
CA GLN A 129 1.18 -2.50 -13.50
C GLN A 129 2.67 -2.22 -13.44
N GLN A 130 3.38 -2.71 -14.45
CA GLN A 130 4.81 -2.50 -14.55
C GLN A 130 5.10 -1.03 -14.87
N THR A 131 6.11 -0.49 -14.20
CA THR A 131 6.72 0.79 -14.59
C THR A 131 8.01 0.51 -15.35
N CYS A 132 8.47 1.40 -16.22
CA CYS A 132 9.57 1.16 -17.16
C CYS A 132 10.96 0.89 -16.55
N HIS A 133 11.07 0.73 -15.23
CA HIS A 133 12.34 0.64 -14.50
C HIS A 133 12.62 -0.75 -13.94
N GLU A 134 11.59 -1.50 -13.53
CA GLU A 134 11.73 -2.75 -12.75
C GLU A 134 10.97 -3.92 -13.38
N ASP A 135 11.31 -5.13 -12.93
CA ASP A 135 10.60 -6.37 -13.25
C ASP A 135 9.13 -6.28 -12.81
N ALA A 136 8.20 -6.71 -13.68
CA ALA A 136 6.78 -6.75 -13.35
C ALA A 136 6.47 -7.80 -12.27
N LEU A 137 7.14 -8.96 -12.35
CA LEU A 137 7.00 -10.05 -11.40
C LEU A 137 8.32 -10.79 -11.33
N ARG A 138 8.86 -10.99 -10.12
CA ARG A 138 10.10 -11.75 -9.91
C ARG A 138 9.91 -12.74 -8.77
N ILE A 139 10.27 -14.00 -9.04
CA ILE A 139 10.38 -15.08 -8.07
C ILE A 139 11.83 -15.53 -8.12
N ALA A 140 12.57 -15.32 -7.03
CA ALA A 140 13.99 -15.64 -6.94
C ALA A 140 14.25 -16.54 -5.73
N GLY A 141 15.21 -17.45 -5.86
CA GLY A 141 15.77 -18.18 -4.73
C GLY A 141 16.75 -17.33 -3.93
N GLU A 142 17.01 -17.74 -2.69
CA GLU A 142 17.95 -17.08 -1.78
C GLU A 142 19.39 -16.99 -2.35
N LEU A 143 19.78 -17.97 -3.17
CA LEU A 143 21.12 -18.10 -3.75
C LEU A 143 21.27 -17.52 -5.16
N LYS A 144 20.39 -16.58 -5.56
CA LYS A 144 20.43 -15.82 -6.83
C LYS A 144 20.16 -16.58 -8.14
N ASP A 145 19.39 -17.65 -8.08
CA ASP A 145 18.74 -18.14 -9.30
C ASP A 145 17.36 -17.49 -9.41
N THR A 146 17.19 -16.63 -10.41
CA THR A 146 15.84 -16.20 -10.80
C THR A 146 15.08 -17.41 -11.28
N ILE A 147 14.06 -17.82 -10.53
CA ILE A 147 13.24 -18.98 -10.83
C ILE A 147 12.25 -18.62 -11.94
N PHE A 148 11.56 -17.49 -11.78
CA PHE A 148 10.58 -16.97 -12.73
C PHE A 148 10.59 -15.45 -12.72
N LEU A 149 10.49 -14.85 -13.90
CA LEU A 149 10.59 -13.41 -14.10
C LEU A 149 9.70 -12.97 -15.26
N ILE A 150 9.01 -11.84 -15.09
CA ILE A 150 8.52 -11.00 -16.18
C ILE A 150 9.29 -9.67 -16.07
N ASN A 151 10.24 -9.44 -16.98
CA ASN A 151 11.15 -8.30 -16.87
C ASN A 151 10.53 -6.98 -17.33
N LYS A 152 11.31 -5.90 -17.23
CA LYS A 152 10.84 -4.56 -17.60
C LYS A 152 10.43 -4.37 -19.08
N TYR A 153 10.74 -5.33 -19.93
CA TYR A 153 10.39 -5.34 -21.36
C TYR A 153 9.23 -6.30 -21.67
N GLY A 154 8.59 -6.87 -20.65
CA GLY A 154 7.52 -7.87 -20.79
C GLY A 154 8.01 -9.24 -21.26
N LYS A 155 9.31 -9.53 -21.19
CA LYS A 155 9.87 -10.84 -21.52
C LYS A 155 9.82 -11.77 -20.31
N VAL A 156 9.49 -13.04 -20.55
CA VAL A 156 9.39 -14.07 -19.50
C VAL A 156 10.68 -14.87 -19.43
N GLY A 157 11.31 -14.90 -18.25
CA GLY A 157 12.47 -15.75 -17.96
C GLY A 157 12.11 -16.86 -16.97
N ILE A 158 12.52 -18.09 -17.25
CA ILE A 158 12.48 -19.21 -16.30
C ILE A 158 13.92 -19.72 -16.13
N GLY A 159 14.47 -19.64 -14.93
CA GLY A 159 15.89 -19.95 -14.68
C GLY A 159 16.89 -18.93 -15.24
N THR A 160 16.41 -17.76 -15.69
CA THR A 160 17.24 -16.65 -16.20
C THR A 160 16.69 -15.32 -15.73
N ASP A 161 17.56 -14.36 -15.45
CA ASP A 161 17.21 -12.99 -15.07
C ASP A 161 17.36 -11.97 -16.21
N CYS A 162 17.94 -12.39 -17.34
CA CYS A 162 18.19 -11.56 -18.51
C CYS A 162 17.61 -12.20 -19.78
N PRO A 163 16.28 -12.41 -19.90
CA PRO A 163 15.73 -13.03 -21.09
C PRO A 163 15.95 -12.14 -22.34
N GLU A 164 16.55 -12.73 -23.37
CA GLU A 164 16.81 -12.09 -24.67
C GLU A 164 15.65 -12.34 -25.66
N ALA A 165 14.88 -13.42 -25.46
CA ALA A 165 13.66 -13.73 -26.21
C ALA A 165 12.37 -13.39 -25.44
N LYS A 166 11.20 -13.44 -26.09
CA LYS A 166 9.89 -13.21 -25.43
C LYS A 166 9.62 -14.20 -24.29
N LEU A 167 10.06 -15.44 -24.46
CA LEU A 167 10.10 -16.49 -23.44
C LEU A 167 11.47 -17.17 -23.55
N GLU A 168 12.24 -17.19 -22.46
CA GLU A 168 13.52 -17.88 -22.38
C GLU A 168 13.55 -18.79 -21.15
N ILE A 169 13.94 -20.05 -21.37
CA ILE A 169 14.11 -21.06 -20.33
C ILE A 169 15.59 -21.44 -20.32
N LYS A 170 16.28 -21.15 -19.23
CA LYS A 170 17.72 -21.42 -19.07
C LYS A 170 17.96 -22.36 -17.90
N GLY A 171 18.95 -23.24 -18.04
CA GLY A 171 19.36 -24.22 -17.04
C GLY A 171 20.35 -25.21 -17.65
N ASN A 172 20.83 -26.18 -16.86
CA ASN A 172 21.79 -27.19 -17.35
C ASN A 172 21.16 -28.12 -18.39
N GLU A 173 19.86 -28.42 -18.26
CA GLU A 173 19.09 -29.24 -19.20
C GLU A 173 17.65 -28.68 -19.28
N PRO A 174 17.43 -27.56 -20.01
CA PRO A 174 16.11 -26.93 -20.06
C PRO A 174 15.15 -27.81 -20.86
N VAL A 175 14.11 -28.33 -20.20
CA VAL A 175 13.07 -29.13 -20.85
C VAL A 175 11.78 -28.32 -20.96
N LEU A 176 11.36 -28.02 -22.20
CA LEU A 176 10.02 -27.51 -22.47
C LEU A 176 9.12 -28.65 -22.93
N LYS A 177 8.14 -28.99 -22.09
CA LYS A 177 7.08 -29.95 -22.43
C LYS A 177 5.78 -29.19 -22.70
N ILE A 178 5.26 -29.32 -23.92
CA ILE A 178 3.99 -28.71 -24.33
C ILE A 178 3.03 -29.85 -24.61
N TRP A 179 1.86 -29.81 -23.99
CA TRP A 179 0.77 -30.74 -24.26
C TRP A 179 -0.31 -30.02 -25.06
N GLY A 180 -0.75 -30.61 -26.16
CA GLY A 180 -1.99 -30.21 -26.82
C GLY A 180 -3.11 -31.13 -26.34
N GLN A 181 -4.25 -30.56 -25.96
CA GLN A 181 -5.47 -31.33 -25.79
C GLN A 181 -6.42 -30.92 -26.92
N GLY A 182 -6.46 -31.74 -27.97
CA GLY A 182 -7.36 -31.59 -29.11
C GLY A 182 -7.23 -32.75 -30.08
N ASP A 183 -8.35 -33.18 -30.67
CA ASP A 183 -8.47 -34.31 -31.60
C ASP A 183 -7.81 -34.08 -32.98
N ASN A 184 -7.12 -32.94 -33.16
CA ASN A 184 -6.49 -32.54 -34.41
C ASN A 184 -5.00 -32.35 -34.16
N ASP A 185 -4.22 -33.32 -34.62
CA ASP A 185 -2.79 -33.53 -34.42
C ASP A 185 -1.90 -32.40 -34.99
N ASN A 186 -1.93 -31.23 -34.34
CA ASN A 186 -1.03 -30.10 -34.60
C ASN A 186 -0.29 -29.66 -33.32
N ALA A 187 -0.14 -30.56 -32.35
CA ALA A 187 0.55 -30.29 -31.10
C ALA A 187 2.08 -30.38 -31.30
N VAL A 188 2.67 -29.27 -31.75
CA VAL A 188 4.11 -28.94 -31.62
C VAL A 188 5.07 -29.87 -32.37
N ARG A 189 5.38 -29.50 -33.62
CA ARG A 189 6.51 -30.05 -34.36
C ARG A 189 7.81 -29.50 -33.77
N ARG A 190 8.58 -30.35 -33.08
CA ARG A 190 9.98 -30.04 -32.73
C ARG A 190 10.81 -30.11 -34.00
N GLU A 191 11.36 -29.00 -34.45
CA GLU A 191 12.53 -29.02 -35.34
C GLU A 191 13.76 -28.89 -34.44
N SER A 192 14.42 -30.03 -34.20
CA SER A 192 15.80 -30.03 -33.73
C SER A 192 16.68 -29.58 -34.90
N VAL A 193 17.56 -28.60 -34.66
CA VAL A 193 18.78 -28.44 -35.46
C VAL A 193 19.85 -29.33 -34.84
#